data_AF-A0A553PGK9-F1
#
_entry.id   AF-A0A553PGK9-F1
#
_cell.length_a   1.000
_cell.length_b   1.000
_cell.length_c   1.000
_cell.angle_alpha   90.00
_cell.angle_beta   90.00
_cell.angle_gamma   90.00
#
_symmetry.space_group_name_H-M   'P 1'
#
loop_
_entity.id
_entity.type
_entity.pdbx_description
1 polymer ?
#
loop_
_entity_poly.entity_id
_entity_poly.type
_entity_poly.pdbx_seq_one_letter_code
_entity_poly.pdbx_strand_id
1 'polypeptide(L)'
;MGSGFSVDKETYIAKENFTPLVGESDDPNNKVLKIRKGDKLILKRAIPPNDPGPSDDGKWKAPPDYERHREALEDFGDKVYYMMNTRTKQKGFIPRSYVAKDGTLECQDWYFGNTKRTQAMHFLSYPFNTDGSFLVRDSEKPDCYALTIKVFQNSKFTCKNYLIKQDHGKTFYISER
;
A
#
# COMPACT_ATOMS: atom_id res chain seq x y z
N MET A 1 -29.38 -15.16 -23.14
CA MET A 1 -28.95 -13.75 -22.95
C MET A 1 -27.97 -13.75 -21.79
N GLY A 2 -26.69 -13.44 -22.06
CA GLY A 2 -25.60 -13.67 -21.12
C GLY A 2 -25.68 -12.78 -19.89
N SER A 3 -25.66 -13.38 -18.71
CA SER A 3 -25.39 -12.70 -17.45
C SER A 3 -23.96 -12.18 -17.47
N GLY A 4 -23.80 -10.88 -17.71
CA GLY A 4 -22.52 -10.20 -17.55
C GLY A 4 -22.13 -10.23 -16.08
N PHE A 5 -21.25 -11.17 -15.72
CA PHE A 5 -20.53 -11.11 -14.46
C PHE A 5 -19.70 -9.83 -14.50
N SER A 6 -20.12 -8.81 -13.73
CA SER A 6 -19.23 -7.72 -13.34
C SER A 6 -18.09 -8.36 -12.57
N VAL A 7 -16.95 -8.57 -13.22
CA VAL A 7 -15.72 -8.89 -12.52
C VAL A 7 -15.43 -7.67 -11.66
N ASP A 8 -15.66 -7.78 -10.35
CA ASP A 8 -15.30 -6.75 -9.40
C ASP A 8 -13.82 -6.41 -9.63
N LYS A 9 -13.59 -5.26 -10.24
CA LYS A 9 -12.24 -4.82 -10.57
C LYS A 9 -11.54 -4.53 -9.24
N GLU A 10 -10.49 -5.29 -8.92
CA GLU A 10 -9.72 -5.06 -7.71
C GLU A 10 -9.22 -3.62 -7.68
N THR A 11 -9.73 -2.86 -6.70
CA THR A 11 -9.47 -1.44 -6.53
C THR A 11 -8.49 -1.24 -5.40
N TYR A 12 -7.57 -0.29 -5.60
CA TYR A 12 -6.51 0.05 -4.68
C TYR A 12 -6.47 1.56 -4.45
N ILE A 13 -5.86 1.97 -3.34
CA ILE A 13 -5.60 3.35 -2.97
C ILE A 13 -4.09 3.57 -2.97
N ALA A 14 -3.64 4.65 -3.61
CA ALA A 14 -2.26 5.10 -3.51
C ALA A 14 -1.97 5.62 -2.10
N LYS A 15 -0.96 5.06 -1.42
CA LYS A 15 -0.58 5.45 -0.06
C LYS A 15 0.27 6.71 -0.04
N GLU A 16 0.98 6.98 -1.12
CA GLU A 16 1.93 8.10 -1.24
C GLU A 16 1.90 8.69 -2.65
N ASN A 17 2.56 9.83 -2.83
CA ASN A 17 2.76 10.41 -4.16
C ASN A 17 3.84 9.63 -4.90
N PHE A 18 3.61 9.27 -6.15
CA PHE A 18 4.55 8.50 -6.94
C PHE A 18 4.46 8.83 -8.44
N THR A 19 5.59 8.78 -9.13
CA THR A 19 5.68 8.91 -10.58
C THR A 19 5.95 7.52 -11.15
N PRO A 20 4.99 6.89 -11.85
CA PRO A 20 5.18 5.60 -12.50
C PRO A 20 6.40 5.59 -13.43
N LEU A 21 7.19 4.51 -13.39
CA LEU A 21 8.37 4.35 -14.24
C LEU A 21 8.04 4.29 -15.73
N VAL A 22 6.93 3.63 -16.04
CA VAL A 22 6.39 3.50 -17.39
C VAL A 22 4.93 3.84 -17.31
N GLY A 23 4.42 4.48 -18.34
CA GLY A 23 3.00 4.44 -18.53
C GLY A 23 2.47 5.19 -19.72
N GLU A 24 1.15 5.18 -19.78
CA GLU A 24 0.38 5.66 -20.90
C GLU A 24 -0.58 6.74 -20.41
N SER A 25 -0.67 7.82 -21.16
CA SER A 25 -1.67 8.86 -20.97
C SER A 25 -2.52 8.91 -22.23
N ASP A 26 -3.84 8.85 -22.07
CA ASP A 26 -4.78 9.11 -23.16
C ASP A 26 -4.85 10.63 -23.48
N ASP A 27 -4.35 11.48 -22.57
CA ASP A 27 -4.22 12.92 -22.78
C ASP A 27 -2.84 13.25 -23.41
N PRO A 28 -2.79 13.73 -24.66
CA PRO A 28 -1.56 14.07 -25.36
C PRO A 28 -0.80 15.25 -24.75
N ASN A 29 -1.47 16.09 -23.93
CA ASN A 29 -0.86 17.24 -23.28
C ASN A 29 -0.30 16.92 -21.90
N ASN A 30 -0.66 15.78 -21.31
CA ASN A 30 -0.20 15.38 -19.98
C ASN A 30 0.79 14.22 -20.05
N LYS A 31 2.04 14.55 -20.39
CA LYS A 31 3.13 13.57 -20.53
C LYS A 31 3.69 13.07 -19.19
N VAL A 32 3.39 13.74 -18.08
CA VAL A 32 3.94 13.36 -16.77
C VAL A 32 2.88 12.59 -15.99
N LEU A 33 3.09 11.29 -15.88
CA LEU A 33 2.25 10.41 -15.08
C LEU A 33 2.50 10.70 -13.60
N LYS A 34 1.47 11.13 -12.88
CA LYS A 34 1.57 11.38 -11.44
C LYS A 34 0.41 10.73 -10.73
N ILE A 35 0.76 9.83 -9.81
CA ILE A 35 -0.18 9.27 -8.85
C ILE A 35 -0.08 10.09 -7.57
N ARG A 36 -1.22 10.57 -7.09
CA ARG A 36 -1.31 11.29 -5.82
C ARG A 36 -1.77 10.35 -4.72
N LYS A 37 -1.30 10.58 -3.49
CA LYS A 37 -1.85 9.92 -2.31
C LYS A 37 -3.39 10.04 -2.30
N GLY A 38 -4.07 8.92 -2.07
CA GLY A 38 -5.53 8.82 -2.08
C GLY A 38 -6.15 8.55 -3.45
N ASP A 39 -5.39 8.58 -4.55
CA ASP A 39 -5.94 8.23 -5.87
C ASP A 39 -6.41 6.77 -5.90
N LYS A 40 -7.61 6.55 -6.48
CA LYS A 40 -8.15 5.22 -6.72
C LYS A 40 -7.58 4.62 -8.00
N LEU A 41 -7.04 3.40 -7.89
CA LEU A 41 -6.35 2.66 -8.93
C LEU A 41 -7.04 1.33 -9.18
N ILE A 42 -7.15 0.94 -10.45
CA ILE A 42 -7.64 -0.38 -10.84
C ILE A 42 -6.45 -1.25 -11.21
N LEU A 43 -6.31 -2.41 -10.57
CA LEU A 43 -5.30 -3.39 -10.96
C LEU A 43 -5.65 -3.95 -12.35
N LYS A 44 -4.70 -3.87 -13.28
CA LYS A 44 -4.81 -4.47 -14.62
C LYS A 44 -4.06 -5.79 -14.68
N ARG A 45 -2.86 -5.84 -14.09
CA ARG A 45 -2.04 -7.05 -14.00
C ARG A 45 -1.06 -6.95 -12.83
N ALA A 46 -0.83 -8.06 -12.14
CA ALA A 46 0.28 -8.21 -11.21
C ALA A 46 1.49 -8.83 -11.94
N ILE A 47 2.68 -8.27 -11.73
CA ILE A 47 3.92 -8.68 -12.36
C ILE A 47 4.89 -9.16 -11.26
N PRO A 48 5.18 -10.47 -11.19
CA PRO A 48 6.20 -10.99 -10.29
C PRO A 48 7.61 -10.59 -10.75
N PRO A 49 8.62 -10.61 -9.86
CA PRO A 49 10.01 -10.27 -10.21
C PRO A 49 10.61 -11.10 -11.35
N ASN A 50 10.16 -12.35 -11.51
CA ASN A 50 10.60 -13.26 -12.56
C ASN A 50 9.57 -13.40 -13.69
N ASP A 51 8.69 -12.41 -13.89
CA ASP A 51 7.77 -12.43 -15.03
C ASP A 51 8.62 -12.42 -16.32
N PRO A 52 8.46 -13.39 -17.23
CA PRO A 52 9.16 -13.37 -18.51
C PRO A 52 8.78 -12.15 -19.36
N GLY A 53 7.74 -11.42 -18.96
CA GLY A 53 7.26 -10.21 -19.61
C GLY A 53 6.14 -10.51 -20.61
N PRO A 54 6.01 -9.69 -21.66
CA PRO A 54 5.03 -9.90 -22.71
C PRO A 54 5.31 -11.21 -23.43
N SER A 55 4.27 -12.04 -23.56
CA SER A 55 4.32 -13.24 -24.39
C SER A 55 3.65 -12.94 -25.72
N ASP A 56 4.22 -13.48 -26.80
CA ASP A 56 3.64 -13.44 -28.16
C ASP A 56 2.28 -14.17 -28.25
N ASP A 57 1.81 -14.82 -27.18
CA ASP A 57 0.49 -15.42 -27.09
C ASP A 57 -0.68 -14.41 -27.14
N GLY A 58 -0.36 -13.10 -27.21
CA GLY A 58 -1.31 -12.02 -27.48
C GLY A 58 -2.20 -11.65 -26.30
N LYS A 59 -2.06 -12.29 -25.12
CA LYS A 59 -2.88 -12.00 -23.94
C LYS A 59 -2.47 -10.73 -23.22
N TRP A 60 -1.23 -10.30 -23.38
CA TRP A 60 -0.73 -9.06 -22.81
C TRP A 60 0.32 -8.40 -23.70
N LYS A 61 0.09 -7.14 -24.05
CA LYS A 61 1.06 -6.31 -24.76
C LYS A 61 1.72 -5.37 -23.74
N ALA A 62 3.05 -5.35 -23.73
CA ALA A 62 3.79 -4.37 -22.94
C ALA A 62 3.43 -2.94 -23.37
N PRO A 63 3.49 -1.97 -22.44
CA PRO A 63 3.57 -0.56 -22.81
C PRO A 63 4.77 -0.28 -23.71
N PRO A 64 4.71 0.76 -24.57
CA PRO A 64 5.76 1.07 -25.57
C PRO A 64 7.20 1.16 -25.04
N ASP A 65 7.38 1.50 -23.76
CA ASP A 65 8.70 1.70 -23.13
C ASP A 65 9.08 0.61 -22.09
N TYR A 66 8.40 -0.53 -22.08
CA TYR A 66 8.63 -1.59 -21.07
C TYR A 66 10.11 -2.01 -20.95
N GLU A 67 10.75 -2.34 -22.08
CA GLU A 67 12.11 -2.89 -22.07
C GLU A 67 13.14 -1.89 -21.54
N ARG A 68 12.93 -0.59 -21.80
CA ARG A 68 13.82 0.48 -21.33
C ARG A 68 13.86 0.59 -19.81
N HIS A 69 12.77 0.21 -19.14
CA HIS A 69 12.61 0.36 -17.70
C HIS A 69 12.67 -0.99 -16.96
N ARG A 70 12.99 -2.08 -17.64
CA ARG A 70 13.03 -3.43 -17.07
C ARG A 70 13.95 -3.55 -15.86
N GLU A 71 15.19 -3.07 -15.98
CA GLU A 71 16.16 -3.08 -14.87
C GLU A 71 15.62 -2.29 -13.66
N ALA A 72 15.08 -1.09 -13.92
CA ALA A 72 14.48 -0.28 -12.86
C ALA A 72 13.26 -0.96 -12.22
N LEU A 73 12.49 -1.77 -12.95
CA LEU A 73 11.38 -2.57 -12.41
C LEU A 73 11.88 -3.71 -11.52
N GLU A 74 13.02 -4.32 -11.86
CA GLU A 74 13.68 -5.36 -11.06
C GLU A 74 14.23 -4.79 -9.74
N ASP A 75 14.76 -3.56 -9.76
CA ASP A 75 15.29 -2.85 -8.58
C ASP A 75 14.23 -2.58 -7.50
N PHE A 76 12.94 -2.50 -7.85
CA PHE A 76 11.90 -2.25 -6.85
C PHE A 76 11.75 -3.38 -5.83
N GLY A 77 12.34 -4.57 -6.07
CA GLY A 77 12.44 -5.70 -5.13
C GLY A 77 11.09 -6.35 -4.72
N ASP A 78 10.00 -5.61 -4.87
CA ASP A 78 8.60 -5.94 -4.60
C ASP A 78 7.85 -6.29 -5.89
N LYS A 79 6.74 -7.03 -5.76
CA LYS A 79 5.80 -7.24 -6.86
C LYS A 79 5.36 -5.89 -7.43
N VAL A 80 5.50 -5.71 -8.75
CA VAL A 80 5.05 -4.50 -9.44
C VAL A 80 3.66 -4.72 -10.01
N TYR A 81 2.80 -3.72 -9.91
CA TYR A 81 1.45 -3.75 -10.48
C TYR A 81 1.37 -2.82 -11.69
N TYR A 82 0.79 -3.33 -12.78
CA TYR A 82 0.31 -2.47 -13.85
C TYR A 82 -1.11 -2.03 -13.50
N MET A 83 -1.30 -0.73 -13.30
CA MET A 83 -2.54 -0.18 -12.76
C MET A 83 -3.01 1.01 -13.59
N MET A 84 -4.31 1.33 -13.49
CA MET A 84 -4.92 2.48 -14.14
C MET A 84 -5.56 3.41 -13.11
N ASN A 85 -5.21 4.69 -13.16
CA ASN A 85 -5.85 5.72 -12.36
C ASN A 85 -7.29 5.94 -12.84
N THR A 86 -8.25 5.86 -11.92
CA THR A 86 -9.67 5.96 -12.26
C THR A 86 -10.08 7.36 -12.73
N ARG A 87 -9.42 8.40 -12.22
CA ARG A 87 -9.68 9.81 -12.56
C ARG A 87 -8.97 10.21 -13.83
N THR A 88 -7.66 10.01 -13.91
CA THR A 88 -6.85 10.52 -15.03
C THR A 88 -6.79 9.56 -16.21
N LYS A 89 -7.26 8.31 -16.06
CA LYS A 89 -7.13 7.20 -17.02
C LYS A 89 -5.70 6.79 -17.35
N GLN A 90 -4.71 7.48 -16.78
CA GLN A 90 -3.31 7.15 -16.90
C GLN A 90 -3.02 5.76 -16.36
N LYS A 91 -2.18 5.00 -17.07
CA LYS A 91 -1.75 3.67 -16.68
C LYS A 91 -0.27 3.68 -16.41
N GLY A 92 0.20 2.78 -15.55
CA GLY A 92 1.64 2.62 -15.36
C GLY A 92 2.00 1.53 -14.37
N PHE A 93 3.30 1.28 -14.26
CA PHE A 93 3.86 0.37 -13.27
C PHE A 93 4.01 1.07 -11.92
N ILE A 94 3.46 0.45 -10.88
CA ILE A 94 3.44 0.96 -9.52
C ILE A 94 3.92 -0.17 -8.59
N PRO A 95 4.94 0.07 -7.74
CA PRO A 95 5.36 -0.92 -6.77
C PRO A 95 4.22 -1.23 -5.80
N ARG A 96 4.02 -2.52 -5.46
CA ARG A 96 2.95 -2.92 -4.54
C ARG A 96 3.02 -2.18 -3.20
N SER A 97 4.22 -1.86 -2.73
CA SER A 97 4.45 -1.13 -1.47
C SER A 97 3.87 0.29 -1.48
N TYR A 98 3.51 0.87 -2.62
CA TYR A 98 2.93 2.21 -2.74
C TYR A 98 1.40 2.20 -2.77
N VAL A 99 0.78 1.03 -2.77
CA VAL A 99 -0.68 0.88 -2.84
C VAL A 99 -1.20 -0.05 -1.75
N ALA A 100 -2.47 0.12 -1.40
CA ALA A 100 -3.22 -0.78 -0.53
C ALA A 100 -4.55 -1.11 -1.18
N LYS A 101 -5.10 -2.31 -0.92
CA LYS A 101 -6.42 -2.67 -1.44
C LYS A 101 -7.46 -1.77 -0.78
N ASP A 102 -8.40 -1.27 -1.57
CA ASP A 102 -9.43 -0.35 -1.06
C ASP A 102 -10.28 -1.07 -0.01
N GLY A 103 -10.55 -0.37 1.10
CA GLY A 103 -11.31 -0.90 2.24
C GLY A 103 -10.54 -1.86 3.16
N THR A 104 -9.24 -2.09 2.98
CA THR A 104 -8.44 -2.93 3.90
C THR A 104 -7.69 -2.10 4.94
N LEU A 105 -7.18 -2.76 5.99
CA LEU A 105 -6.46 -2.08 7.06
C LEU A 105 -5.18 -1.38 6.55
N GLU A 106 -4.54 -1.92 5.52
CA GLU A 106 -3.36 -1.38 4.87
C GLU A 106 -3.58 -0.02 4.20
N CYS A 107 -4.82 0.40 3.95
CA CYS A 107 -5.10 1.74 3.42
C CYS A 107 -5.04 2.83 4.51
N GLN A 108 -4.95 2.45 5.78
CA GLN A 108 -4.92 3.38 6.89
C GLN A 108 -3.50 3.86 7.17
N ASP A 109 -3.31 5.19 7.17
CA ASP A 109 -2.01 5.82 7.42
C ASP A 109 -1.38 5.47 8.78
N TRP A 110 -2.21 5.12 9.76
CA TRP A 110 -1.80 4.76 11.11
C TRP A 110 -1.49 3.26 11.26
N TYR A 111 -1.68 2.45 10.22
CA TYR A 111 -1.39 1.03 10.24
C TYR A 111 -0.03 0.71 9.59
N PHE A 112 0.85 0.10 10.37
CA PHE A 112 2.25 -0.13 10.03
C PHE A 112 2.56 -1.62 9.77
N GLY A 113 1.53 -2.45 9.57
CA GLY A 113 1.68 -3.87 9.25
C GLY A 113 2.60 -4.61 10.21
N ASN A 114 3.50 -5.43 9.66
CA ASN A 114 4.47 -6.25 10.41
C ASN A 114 5.65 -5.44 10.97
N THR A 115 5.35 -4.31 11.62
CA THR A 115 6.34 -3.52 12.35
C THR A 115 6.54 -4.10 13.75
N LYS A 116 7.80 -4.32 14.14
CA LYS A 116 8.15 -4.82 15.47
C LYS A 116 7.91 -3.77 16.55
N ARG A 117 7.72 -4.21 17.80
CA ARG A 117 7.55 -3.30 18.96
C ARG A 117 8.66 -2.26 19.06
N THR A 118 9.92 -2.71 18.96
CA THR A 118 11.10 -1.84 19.08
C THR A 118 11.15 -0.79 17.98
N GLN A 119 10.83 -1.18 16.76
CA GLN A 119 10.78 -0.29 15.61
C GLN A 119 9.65 0.73 15.72
N ALA A 120 8.46 0.30 16.16
CA ALA A 120 7.34 1.21 16.43
C ALA A 120 7.69 2.27 17.48
N MET A 121 8.35 1.88 18.57
CA MET A 121 8.81 2.81 19.60
C MET A 121 9.87 3.78 19.05
N HIS A 122 10.78 3.29 18.20
CA HIS A 122 11.74 4.14 17.52
C HIS A 122 11.06 5.17 16.62
N PHE A 123 10.07 4.77 15.81
CA PHE A 123 9.30 5.71 15.00
C PHE A 123 8.61 6.79 15.84
N LEU A 124 7.94 6.41 16.94
CA LEU A 124 7.27 7.38 17.81
C LEU A 124 8.26 8.28 18.59
N SER A 125 9.52 7.88 18.73
CA SER A 125 10.54 8.70 19.39
C SER A 125 10.91 9.97 18.61
N TYR A 126 10.65 10.01 17.29
CA TYR A 126 11.00 11.17 16.47
C TYR A 126 10.35 12.48 16.98
N PRO A 127 11.05 13.62 16.87
CA PRO A 127 10.66 14.88 17.50
C PRO A 127 9.38 15.48 16.93
N PHE A 128 9.00 15.15 15.68
CA PHE A 128 7.76 15.60 15.07
C PHE A 128 6.51 14.94 15.68
N ASN A 129 6.66 13.82 16.39
CA ASN A 129 5.56 13.13 17.05
C ASN A 129 5.27 13.78 18.40
N THR A 130 4.03 14.20 18.61
CA THR A 130 3.56 14.82 19.84
C THR A 130 3.04 13.78 20.84
N ASP A 131 2.70 14.23 22.04
CA ASP A 131 1.96 13.38 22.98
C ASP A 131 0.68 12.84 22.32
N GLY A 132 0.39 11.56 22.54
CA GLY A 132 -0.74 10.87 21.91
C GLY A 132 -0.51 10.36 20.48
N SER A 133 0.63 10.67 19.82
CA SER A 133 0.96 10.04 18.53
C SER A 133 1.01 8.52 18.66
N PHE A 134 0.44 7.80 17.69
CA PHE A 134 0.28 6.35 17.78
C PHE A 134 0.45 5.67 16.43
N LEU A 135 0.58 4.34 16.48
CA LEU A 135 0.43 3.47 15.33
C LEU A 135 -0.17 2.13 15.76
N VAL A 136 -0.84 1.46 14.83
CA VAL A 136 -1.29 0.07 14.97
C VAL A 136 -0.41 -0.80 14.09
N ARG A 137 -0.08 -1.99 14.58
CA ARG A 137 0.80 -2.96 13.92
C ARG A 137 0.33 -4.37 14.21
N ASP A 138 0.82 -5.33 13.44
CA ASP A 138 0.66 -6.74 13.74
C ASP A 138 1.27 -7.05 15.12
N SER A 139 0.55 -7.83 15.92
CA SER A 139 1.09 -8.33 17.17
C SER A 139 2.04 -9.49 16.90
N GLU A 140 3.07 -9.61 17.73
CA GLU A 140 3.88 -10.84 17.80
C GLU A 140 3.06 -12.03 18.34
N LYS A 141 1.90 -11.75 18.96
CA LYS A 141 0.94 -12.78 19.36
C LYS A 141 -0.02 -13.07 18.20
N PRO A 142 -0.32 -14.34 17.90
CA PRO A 142 -1.32 -14.72 16.90
C PRO A 142 -2.68 -14.04 17.14
N ASP A 143 -3.38 -13.75 16.05
CA ASP A 143 -4.76 -13.23 16.02
C ASP A 143 -5.00 -11.96 16.86
N CYS A 144 -3.95 -11.16 17.03
CA CYS A 144 -4.00 -9.88 17.73
C CYS A 144 -3.30 -8.79 16.91
N TYR A 145 -3.73 -7.56 17.11
CA TYR A 145 -2.94 -6.38 16.74
C TYR A 145 -2.33 -5.75 17.99
N ALA A 146 -1.43 -4.80 17.79
CA ALA A 146 -0.85 -4.01 18.86
C ALA A 146 -1.02 -2.52 18.56
N LEU A 147 -1.47 -1.76 19.55
CA LEU A 147 -1.45 -0.30 19.55
C LEU A 147 -0.22 0.17 20.31
N THR A 148 0.64 0.95 19.67
CA THR A 148 1.75 1.63 20.32
C THR A 148 1.47 3.13 20.34
N ILE A 149 1.52 3.76 21.51
CA ILE A 149 1.20 5.19 21.70
C ILE A 149 2.34 5.89 22.45
N LYS A 150 2.73 7.07 21.97
CA LYS A 150 3.66 7.99 22.64
C LYS A 150 2.93 8.68 23.78
N VAL A 151 3.52 8.66 24.97
CA VAL A 151 2.96 9.26 26.17
C VAL A 151 4.01 10.14 26.83
N PHE A 152 3.68 11.41 27.05
CA PHE A 152 4.50 12.38 27.75
C PHE A 152 4.03 12.48 29.21
N GLN A 153 4.87 12.01 30.14
CA GLN A 153 4.58 12.02 31.57
C GLN A 153 5.84 12.42 32.33
N ASN A 154 5.70 13.25 33.36
CA ASN A 154 6.81 13.69 34.23
C ASN A 154 8.01 14.25 33.43
N SER A 155 7.73 15.11 32.45
CA SER A 155 8.73 15.74 31.57
C SER A 155 9.59 14.76 30.76
N LYS A 156 9.14 13.52 30.59
CA LYS A 156 9.79 12.49 29.77
C LYS A 156 8.78 11.85 28.83
N PHE A 157 9.21 11.51 27.62
CA PHE A 157 8.39 10.67 26.74
C PHE A 157 8.65 9.19 27.02
N THR A 158 7.59 8.40 26.91
CA THR A 158 7.62 6.94 26.93
C THR A 158 6.69 6.40 25.84
N CYS A 159 6.70 5.10 25.58
CA CYS A 159 5.70 4.47 24.70
C CYS A 159 4.93 3.40 25.48
N LYS A 160 3.60 3.48 25.46
CA LYS A 160 2.72 2.41 25.96
C LYS A 160 2.34 1.48 24.81
N ASN A 161 2.16 0.20 25.13
CA ASN A 161 1.83 -0.84 24.17
C ASN A 161 0.64 -1.62 24.68
N TYR A 162 -0.43 -1.65 23.90
CA TYR A 162 -1.66 -2.36 24.22
C TYR A 162 -1.92 -3.45 23.18
N LEU A 163 -2.56 -4.53 23.60
CA LEU A 163 -3.05 -5.55 22.66
C LEU A 163 -4.44 -5.15 22.20
N ILE A 164 -4.66 -5.18 20.89
CA ILE A 164 -6.00 -5.13 20.31
C ILE A 164 -6.37 -6.58 19.99
N LYS A 165 -7.33 -7.12 20.72
CA LYS A 165 -7.84 -8.48 20.53
C LYS A 165 -9.12 -8.43 19.72
N GLN A 166 -9.43 -9.54 19.07
CA GLN A 166 -10.69 -9.72 18.36
C GLN A 166 -11.58 -10.68 19.13
N ASP A 167 -12.87 -10.33 19.24
CA ASP A 167 -13.92 -11.20 19.76
C ASP A 167 -14.75 -11.75 18.61
N HIS A 168 -14.76 -13.08 18.47
CA HIS A 168 -15.55 -13.84 17.49
C HIS A 168 -15.56 -13.28 16.05
N GLY A 169 -14.47 -12.66 15.61
CA GLY A 169 -14.37 -12.10 14.26
C GLY A 169 -15.15 -10.79 14.02
N LYS A 170 -15.88 -10.26 15.02
CA LYS A 170 -16.86 -9.17 14.81
C LYS A 170 -16.49 -7.88 15.52
N THR A 171 -15.81 -7.95 16.66
CA THR A 171 -15.52 -6.78 17.49
C THR A 171 -14.07 -6.78 17.90
N PHE A 172 -13.47 -5.59 17.98
CA PHE A 172 -12.12 -5.39 18.46
C PHE A 172 -12.14 -4.65 19.79
N TYR A 173 -11.27 -5.03 20.72
CA TYR A 173 -11.16 -4.37 22.02
C TYR A 173 -9.70 -4.28 22.47
N ILE A 174 -9.43 -3.25 23.27
CA ILE A 174 -8.10 -3.03 23.85
C ILE A 174 -8.01 -3.80 25.16
N SER A 175 -6.93 -4.57 25.31
CA SER A 175 -6.57 -5.27 26.54
C SER A 175 -5.28 -4.69 27.07
N GLU A 176 -5.27 -4.31 28.34
CA GLU A 176 -4.02 -4.16 29.07
C GLU A 176 -3.33 -5.52 29.18
N ARG A 177 -2.00 -5.49 29.26
CA ARG A 177 -1.18 -6.71 29.40
C ARG A 177 -1.18 -7.18 30.85
#